data_AF-A0A4P6MWH2-F1
#
_entry.id   AF-A0A4P6MWH2-F1
#
_cell.length_a   1.000
_cell.length_b   1.000
_cell.length_c   1.000
_cell.angle_alpha   90.00
_cell.angle_beta   90.00
_cell.angle_gamma   90.00
#
_symmetry.space_group_name_H-M   'P 1'
#
loop_
_entity.id
_entity.type
_entity.pdbx_description
1 polymer ?
#
loop_
_entity_poly.entity_id
_entity_poly.type
_entity_poly.pdbx_seq_one_letter_code
_entity_poly.pdbx_strand_id
1 'polypeptide(L)'
;MADFPVPSAPRPGPPQPLPSPPAATPAPTPASVEMPSVPDDGGSTPQTGDLVVDATLRDLAAVDPTDLDAVLTAGESVHATLTARLSDLGS
;
A
#
# COMPACT_ATOMS: atom_id res chain seq x y z
N MET A 1 -57.21 23.31 -48.56
CA MET A 1 -55.93 23.51 -47.85
C MET A 1 -55.39 22.13 -47.51
N ALA A 2 -54.16 21.84 -47.91
CA ALA A 2 -53.61 20.49 -47.97
C ALA A 2 -53.46 19.83 -46.60
N ASP A 3 -53.98 18.61 -46.48
CA ASP A 3 -53.77 17.66 -45.39
C ASP A 3 -52.37 17.05 -45.56
N PHE A 4 -51.41 17.52 -44.78
CA PHE A 4 -50.03 17.04 -44.85
C PHE A 4 -49.90 15.73 -44.06
N PRO A 5 -49.41 14.63 -44.67
CA PRO A 5 -49.21 13.39 -43.94
C PRO A 5 -48.14 13.57 -42.87
N VAL A 6 -48.48 13.20 -41.63
CA VAL A 6 -47.55 13.15 -40.50
C VAL A 6 -46.40 12.20 -40.84
N PRO A 7 -45.13 12.63 -40.75
CA PRO A 7 -44.01 11.72 -40.98
C PRO A 7 -43.96 10.68 -39.86
N SER A 8 -44.08 9.40 -40.24
CA SER A 8 -43.91 8.28 -39.32
C SER A 8 -42.49 8.31 -38.75
N ALA A 9 -42.35 8.47 -37.43
CA ALA A 9 -41.07 8.38 -36.75
C ALA A 9 -40.48 6.97 -36.96
N PRO A 10 -39.15 6.83 -37.16
CA PRO A 10 -38.53 5.52 -37.26
C PRO A 10 -38.72 4.78 -35.93
N ARG A 11 -39.23 3.55 -36.00
CA ARG A 11 -39.30 2.65 -34.85
C ARG A 11 -37.89 2.54 -34.22
N PRO A 12 -37.76 2.59 -32.88
CA PRO A 12 -36.50 2.26 -32.22
C PRO A 12 -36.03 0.89 -32.68
N GLY A 13 -34.80 0.80 -33.20
CA GLY A 13 -34.19 -0.47 -33.53
C GLY A 13 -34.06 -1.36 -32.28
N PRO A 14 -33.87 -2.68 -32.44
CA PRO A 14 -33.58 -3.55 -31.31
C PRO A 14 -32.31 -3.04 -30.58
N PRO A 15 -32.20 -3.23 -29.25
CA PRO A 15 -31.01 -2.84 -28.52
C PRO A 15 -29.80 -3.55 -29.11
N GLN A 16 -28.78 -2.80 -29.51
CA GLN A 16 -27.52 -3.39 -29.96
C GLN A 16 -26.90 -4.19 -28.81
N PRO A 17 -26.36 -5.39 -29.07
CA PRO A 17 -25.63 -6.12 -28.04
C PRO A 17 -24.43 -5.27 -27.61
N LEU A 18 -24.26 -5.14 -26.28
CA LEU A 18 -23.09 -4.51 -25.69
C LEU A 18 -21.81 -5.18 -26.21
N PRO A 19 -20.70 -4.44 -26.36
CA PRO A 19 -19.41 -5.06 -26.63
C PRO A 19 -19.08 -6.07 -25.53
N SER A 20 -18.72 -7.29 -25.92
CA SER A 20 -18.26 -8.33 -24.99
C SER A 20 -17.09 -7.79 -24.15
N PRO A 21 -17.05 -8.01 -22.83
CA PRO A 21 -15.88 -7.68 -22.04
C PRO A 21 -14.66 -8.46 -22.58
N PRO A 22 -13.43 -7.93 -22.45
CA PRO A 22 -12.24 -8.71 -22.79
C PRO A 22 -12.29 -10.03 -22.00
N ALA A 23 -11.95 -11.13 -22.67
CA ALA A 23 -11.89 -12.46 -22.07
C ALA A 23 -11.18 -12.36 -20.71
N ALA A 24 -11.86 -12.79 -19.65
CA ALA A 24 -11.26 -12.90 -18.33
C ALA A 24 -10.02 -13.78 -18.49
N THR A 25 -8.85 -13.14 -18.43
CA THR A 25 -7.61 -13.85 -18.12
C THR A 25 -7.90 -14.58 -16.81
N PRO A 26 -7.57 -15.88 -16.65
CA PRO A 26 -7.75 -16.55 -15.37
C PRO A 26 -7.12 -15.65 -14.32
N ALA A 27 -7.92 -15.24 -13.34
CA ALA A 27 -7.43 -14.49 -12.19
C ALA A 27 -6.22 -15.25 -11.67
N PRO A 28 -5.09 -14.58 -11.34
CA PRO A 28 -4.06 -15.26 -10.60
C PRO A 28 -4.74 -15.83 -9.37
N THR A 29 -4.71 -17.15 -9.21
CA THR A 29 -4.94 -17.79 -7.92
C THR A 29 -4.24 -16.90 -6.89
N PRO A 30 -4.88 -16.46 -5.79
CA PRO A 30 -4.10 -15.90 -4.72
C PRO A 30 -3.15 -17.04 -4.36
N ALA A 31 -1.89 -16.93 -4.80
CA ALA A 31 -0.81 -17.66 -4.20
C ALA A 31 -1.09 -17.47 -2.71
N SER A 32 -1.23 -18.57 -1.96
CA SER A 32 -1.03 -18.48 -0.52
C SER A 32 0.20 -17.62 -0.39
N VAL A 33 0.02 -16.37 0.05
CA VAL A 33 1.12 -15.54 0.45
C VAL A 33 1.54 -16.29 1.69
N GLU A 34 2.39 -17.28 1.49
CA GLU A 34 3.36 -17.70 2.45
C GLU A 34 4.07 -16.39 2.73
N MET A 35 3.55 -15.65 3.72
CA MET A 35 4.27 -14.56 4.32
C MET A 35 5.64 -15.17 4.53
N PRO A 36 6.71 -14.63 3.91
CA PRO A 36 8.04 -15.07 4.28
C PRO A 36 8.02 -14.99 5.80
N SER A 37 8.22 -16.12 6.47
CA SER A 37 8.44 -16.11 7.90
C SER A 37 9.60 -15.16 8.06
N VAL A 38 9.30 -13.91 8.43
CA VAL A 38 10.31 -12.97 8.87
C VAL A 38 11.07 -13.78 9.89
N PRO A 39 12.36 -14.05 9.69
CA PRO A 39 13.11 -14.74 10.72
C PRO A 39 12.80 -13.95 11.98
N ASP A 40 12.22 -14.64 12.96
CA ASP A 40 12.18 -14.19 14.33
C ASP A 40 13.65 -14.16 14.73
N ASP A 41 14.35 -13.10 14.32
CA ASP A 41 15.72 -12.81 14.71
C ASP A 41 15.60 -12.34 16.14
N GLY A 42 15.35 -13.32 17.02
CA GLY A 42 15.09 -13.13 18.42
C GLY A 42 16.18 -12.26 19.02
N GLY A 43 15.83 -11.01 19.29
CA GLY A 43 16.44 -10.21 20.35
C GLY A 43 17.74 -9.49 20.03
N SER A 44 18.14 -9.33 18.77
CA SER A 44 19.31 -8.49 18.44
C SER A 44 18.89 -7.20 17.75
N THR A 45 18.96 -6.09 18.47
CA THR A 45 18.82 -4.74 17.90
C THR A 45 19.82 -4.58 16.75
N PRO A 46 19.41 -4.05 15.58
CA PRO A 46 20.33 -3.87 14.46
C PRO A 46 21.55 -3.07 14.91
N GLN A 47 22.75 -3.55 14.60
CA GLN A 47 23.98 -2.83 14.87
C GLN A 47 24.47 -2.20 13.57
N THR A 48 24.19 -0.92 13.43
CA THR A 48 24.49 -0.09 12.26
C THR A 48 25.92 0.44 12.31
N GLY A 49 26.54 0.48 13.51
CA GLY A 49 27.86 1.07 13.74
C GLY A 49 27.80 2.58 13.98
N ASP A 50 26.61 3.16 13.96
CA ASP A 50 26.35 4.52 14.43
C ASP A 50 25.75 4.46 15.83
N LEU A 51 26.50 4.93 16.83
CA LEU A 51 26.11 4.83 18.23
C LEU A 51 24.74 5.48 18.54
N VAL A 52 24.36 6.53 17.81
CA VAL A 52 23.10 7.25 18.02
C VAL A 52 21.94 6.47 17.41
N VAL A 53 22.13 5.92 16.21
CA VAL A 53 21.14 5.04 15.57
C VAL A 53 20.97 3.76 16.39
N ASP A 54 22.06 3.14 16.82
CA ASP A 54 22.01 1.90 17.61
C ASP A 54 21.35 2.11 18.98
N ALA A 55 21.55 3.28 19.59
CA ALA A 55 20.87 3.64 20.84
C ALA A 55 19.36 3.81 20.65
N THR A 56 18.93 4.50 19.60
CA THR A 56 17.49 4.72 19.33
C THR A 56 16.78 3.44 18.89
N LEU A 57 17.43 2.56 18.14
CA LEU A 57 16.90 1.25 17.80
C LEU A 57 16.77 0.34 19.02
N ARG A 58 17.71 0.44 19.98
CA ARG A 58 17.62 -0.28 21.25
C ARG A 58 16.49 0.23 22.13
N ASP A 59 16.29 1.54 22.16
CA ASP A 59 15.16 2.16 22.86
C ASP A 59 13.82 1.66 22.29
N LEU A 60 13.65 1.68 20.96
CA LEU A 60 12.46 1.13 20.30
C LEU A 60 12.24 -0.36 20.61
N ALA A 61 13.31 -1.17 20.62
CA ALA A 61 13.21 -2.60 20.94
C ALA A 61 12.90 -2.89 22.41
N ALA A 62 13.13 -1.93 23.31
CA ALA A 62 12.80 -2.05 24.74
C ALA A 62 11.35 -1.67 25.06
N VAL A 63 10.63 -1.07 24.11
CA VAL A 63 9.22 -0.70 24.26
C VAL A 63 8.33 -1.95 24.20
N ASP A 64 7.29 -1.97 25.03
CA ASP A 64 6.29 -3.03 24.98
C ASP A 64 5.49 -2.94 23.66
N PRO A 65 5.44 -4.01 22.85
CA PRO A 65 4.80 -3.96 21.53
C PRO A 65 3.28 -3.85 21.60
N THR A 66 2.66 -4.00 22.78
CA THR A 66 1.22 -3.80 22.97
C THR A 66 0.87 -2.36 23.33
N ASP A 67 1.85 -1.55 23.73
CA ASP A 67 1.70 -0.11 23.95
C ASP A 67 2.00 0.68 22.66
N LEU A 68 0.97 0.81 21.83
CA LEU A 68 1.11 1.44 20.51
C LEU A 68 1.56 2.91 20.59
N ASP A 69 1.13 3.66 21.61
CA ASP A 69 1.53 5.06 21.77
C ASP A 69 3.04 5.16 22.07
N ALA A 70 3.57 4.27 22.91
CA ALA A 70 5.00 4.19 23.17
C ALA A 70 5.79 3.76 21.93
N VAL A 71 5.29 2.76 21.17
CA VAL A 71 5.94 2.31 19.92
C VAL A 71 6.01 3.44 18.90
N LEU A 72 4.94 4.22 18.75
CA LEU A 72 4.90 5.36 17.83
C LEU A 72 5.90 6.45 18.25
N THR A 73 5.98 6.75 19.54
CA THR A 73 6.92 7.76 20.07
C THR A 73 8.37 7.35 19.85
N ALA A 74 8.72 6.09 20.15
CA ALA A 74 10.06 5.57 19.92
C ALA A 74 10.38 5.45 18.42
N GLY A 75 9.40 5.06 17.61
CA GLY A 75 9.53 4.98 16.15
C GLY A 75 9.77 6.35 15.50
N GLU A 76 9.09 7.40 15.96
CA GLU A 76 9.33 8.77 15.48
C GLU A 76 10.75 9.26 15.84
N SER A 77 11.24 8.90 17.03
CA SER A 77 12.61 9.21 17.44
C SER A 77 13.66 8.53 16.56
N VAL A 78 13.45 7.26 16.19
CA VAL A 78 14.28 6.54 15.23
C VAL A 78 14.22 7.22 13.85
N HIS A 79 13.02 7.54 13.36
CA HIS A 79 12.84 8.17 12.05
C HIS A 79 13.52 9.54 11.94
N ALA A 80 13.37 10.38 12.97
CA ALA A 80 14.03 11.69 13.02
C ALA A 80 15.56 11.55 13.02
N THR A 81 16.09 10.58 13.78
CA THR A 81 17.53 10.28 13.85
C THR A 81 18.07 9.82 12.51
N LEU A 82 17.40 8.87 11.85
CA LEU A 82 17.81 8.37 10.54
C LEU A 82 17.76 9.49 9.48
N THR A 83 16.71 10.32 9.49
CA THR A 83 16.58 11.45 8.56
C THR A 83 17.73 12.45 8.72
N ALA A 84 18.09 12.78 9.96
CA ALA A 84 19.21 13.68 10.25
C ALA A 84 20.54 13.08 9.75
N ARG A 85 20.79 11.80 10.01
CA ARG A 85 22.01 11.10 9.56
C ARG A 85 22.10 10.99 8.04
N LEU A 86 21.00 10.67 7.37
CA LEU A 86 20.98 10.60 5.90
C LEU A 86 21.20 11.98 5.26
N SER A 87 20.68 13.04 5.88
CA SER A 87 20.92 14.42 5.43
C SER A 87 22.38 14.83 5.58
N ASP A 88 23.03 14.42 6.68
CA ASP A 88 24.46 14.66 6.94
C ASP A 88 25.38 13.94 5.93
N LEU A 89 25.01 12.71 5.52
CA LEU A 89 25.75 11.92 4.53
C LEU A 89 25.57 12.38 3.07
N GLY A 90 24.52 13.14 2.78
CA GLY A 90 24.17 13.63 1.44
C GLY A 90 24.80 14.99 1.08
N SER A 91 25.62 15.57 1.97
CA SER A 91 26.31 16.85 1.78
C SER A 91 27.75 16.71 1.27
#